data_AF-A0A952H5H6-F1
#
_entry.id   AF-A0A952H5H6-F1
#
_cell.length_a   1.000
_cell.length_b   1.000
_cell.length_c   1.000
_cell.angle_alpha   90.00
_cell.angle_beta   90.00
_cell.angle_gamma   90.00
#
_symmetry.space_group_name_H-M   'P 1'
#
loop_
_entity.id
_entity.type
_entity.pdbx_description
1 polymer ?
#
loop_
_entity_poly.entity_id
_entity_poly.type
_entity_poly.pdbx_seq_one_letter_code
_entity_poly.pdbx_strand_id
1 'polypeptide(L)'
;MSPASRPRPPAPASHRTEEEQALLARAKALQRDAAQLPKPLLGKRLGLMSAAPDSEDAQLFRQAAQELGAHVALIPAATEPLEGDADPLPGVGRLLGRLYDAVECQGLSEAVVNDLAAVARIPIYAGLAGHGHAIFRLARAWQTSAPLIQRRHWLVQATLLATLS
;
A
#
# COMPACT_ATOMS: atom_id res chain seq x y z
N MET A 1 8.43 27.48 20.70
CA MET A 1 9.19 27.13 19.46
C MET A 1 9.24 25.62 19.38
N SER A 2 8.43 25.00 18.53
CA SER A 2 8.43 23.53 18.36
C SER A 2 9.68 23.10 17.59
N PRO A 3 10.37 22.02 18.00
CA PRO A 3 11.52 21.54 17.24
C PRO A 3 11.02 20.92 15.94
N ALA A 4 11.51 21.43 14.81
CA ALA A 4 11.29 20.84 13.50
C ALA A 4 11.75 19.38 13.52
N SER A 5 10.82 18.44 13.30
CA SER A 5 11.13 17.02 13.18
C SER A 5 12.09 16.83 12.01
N ARG A 6 13.34 16.46 12.32
CA ARG A 6 14.31 16.09 11.29
C ARG A 6 13.80 14.84 10.57
N PRO A 7 13.88 14.77 9.23
CA PRO A 7 13.53 13.56 8.49
C PRO A 7 14.41 12.41 8.99
N ARG A 8 13.78 11.26 9.27
CA ARG A 8 14.48 10.05 9.69
C ARG A 8 15.43 9.64 8.55
N PRO A 9 16.72 9.38 8.82
CA PRO A 9 17.64 8.96 7.78
C PRO A 9 17.13 7.67 7.12
N PRO A 10 17.34 7.49 5.80
CA PRO A 10 16.92 6.28 5.11
C PRO A 10 17.56 5.06 5.77
N ALA A 11 16.79 3.96 5.88
CA ALA A 11 17.30 2.72 6.47
C ALA A 11 18.56 2.23 5.72
N PRO A 12 19.54 1.61 6.41
CA PRO A 12 20.73 1.07 5.78
C PRO A 12 20.38 0.06 4.67
N ALA A 13 21.21 -0.01 3.63
CA ALA A 13 20.97 -0.87 2.47
C ALA A 13 20.78 -2.36 2.83
N SER A 14 21.44 -2.83 3.89
CA SER A 14 21.30 -4.20 4.42
C SER A 14 19.89 -4.51 4.92
N HIS A 15 19.28 -3.60 5.68
CA HIS A 15 17.92 -3.80 6.20
C HIS A 15 16.88 -3.80 5.08
N ARG A 16 17.06 -2.96 4.07
CA ARG A 16 16.19 -2.97 2.88
C ARG A 16 16.23 -4.33 2.17
N THR A 17 17.41 -4.95 2.06
CA THR A 17 17.52 -6.28 1.45
C THR A 17 16.87 -7.38 2.29
N GLU A 18 16.98 -7.32 3.62
CA GLU A 18 16.31 -8.27 4.52
C GLU A 18 14.78 -8.15 4.43
N GLU A 19 14.24 -6.93 4.42
CA GLU A 19 12.81 -6.67 4.25
C GLU A 19 12.29 -7.18 2.91
N GLU A 20 13.03 -6.93 1.82
CA GLU A 20 12.70 -7.44 0.48
C GLU A 20 12.71 -8.98 0.44
N GLN A 21 13.68 -9.62 1.10
CA GLN A 21 13.76 -11.08 1.19
C GLN A 21 12.61 -11.67 2.02
N ALA A 22 12.28 -11.06 3.16
CA ALA A 22 11.16 -11.47 4.00
C ALA A 22 9.82 -11.34 3.25
N LEU A 23 9.64 -10.23 2.52
CA LEU A 23 8.46 -10.01 1.70
C LEU A 23 8.35 -11.06 0.58
N LEU A 24 9.46 -11.35 -0.11
CA LEU A 24 9.49 -12.38 -1.15
C LEU A 24 9.22 -13.78 -0.58
N ALA A 25 9.74 -14.11 0.60
CA ALA A 25 9.46 -15.37 1.27
C ALA A 25 7.96 -15.52 1.59
N ARG A 26 7.31 -14.44 2.07
CA ARG A 26 5.87 -14.43 2.33
C ARG A 26 5.05 -14.56 1.05
N ALA A 27 5.44 -13.88 -0.03
CA ALA A 27 4.80 -14.03 -1.34
C ALA A 27 4.93 -15.47 -1.89
N LYS A 28 6.09 -16.12 -1.71
CA LYS A 28 6.29 -17.54 -2.05
C LYS A 28 5.42 -18.48 -1.21
N ALA A 29 5.18 -18.16 0.05
CA ALA A 29 4.24 -18.93 0.87
C ALA A 29 2.81 -18.81 0.33
N LEU A 30 2.35 -17.59 0.03
CA LEU A 30 1.04 -17.35 -0.58
C LEU A 30 0.87 -18.04 -1.93
N GLN A 31 1.93 -18.11 -2.75
CA GLN A 31 1.92 -18.88 -3.99
C GLN A 31 1.62 -20.37 -3.76
N ARG A 32 2.26 -20.98 -2.75
CA ARG A 32 2.08 -22.42 -2.45
C ARG A 32 0.69 -22.71 -1.88
N ASP A 33 0.18 -21.79 -1.07
CA ASP A 33 -1.05 -21.98 -0.29
C ASP A 33 -2.29 -21.34 -0.96
N ALA A 34 -2.19 -20.98 -2.25
CA ALA A 34 -3.21 -20.24 -2.98
C ALA A 34 -4.62 -20.90 -2.95
N ALA A 35 -4.69 -22.22 -2.77
CA ALA A 35 -5.95 -22.96 -2.67
C ALA A 35 -6.67 -22.80 -1.33
N GLN A 36 -6.00 -22.36 -0.26
CA GLN A 36 -6.54 -22.25 1.10
C GLN A 36 -6.03 -20.99 1.79
N LEU A 37 -6.22 -19.83 1.14
CA LEU A 37 -5.87 -18.57 1.79
C LEU A 37 -6.77 -18.34 3.02
N PRO A 38 -6.21 -18.21 4.23
CA PRO A 38 -6.99 -17.69 5.35
C PRO A 38 -7.46 -16.27 5.03
N LYS A 39 -8.46 -15.77 5.76
CA LYS A 39 -8.95 -14.39 5.68
C LYS A 39 -8.43 -13.53 6.85
N PRO A 40 -7.11 -13.31 6.99
CA PRO A 40 -6.53 -12.62 8.15
C PRO A 40 -6.92 -11.15 8.23
N LEU A 41 -7.37 -10.55 7.13
CA LEU A 41 -7.82 -9.15 7.08
C LEU A 41 -9.36 -9.04 7.19
N LEU A 42 -10.04 -10.09 7.65
CA LEU A 42 -11.48 -10.04 7.88
C LEU A 42 -11.84 -8.91 8.85
N GLY A 43 -12.78 -8.06 8.46
CA GLY A 43 -13.21 -6.90 9.24
C GLY A 43 -12.34 -5.65 9.06
N LYS A 44 -11.20 -5.74 8.36
CA LYS A 44 -10.36 -4.59 8.02
C LYS A 44 -10.98 -3.77 6.89
N ARG A 45 -10.89 -2.45 6.99
CA ARG A 45 -11.38 -1.48 5.99
C ARG A 45 -10.21 -0.80 5.32
N LEU A 46 -10.05 -1.01 4.02
CA LEU A 46 -9.00 -0.39 3.20
C LEU A 46 -9.61 0.69 2.31
N GLY A 47 -8.97 1.85 2.23
CA GLY A 47 -9.31 2.89 1.27
C GLY A 47 -8.48 2.74 -0.01
N LEU A 48 -9.09 2.93 -1.17
CA LEU A 48 -8.39 3.06 -2.45
C LEU A 48 -8.71 4.43 -3.05
N MET A 49 -7.74 5.34 -2.98
CA MET A 49 -7.81 6.66 -3.59
C MET A 49 -7.13 6.63 -4.96
N SER A 50 -7.92 6.69 -6.04
CA SER A 50 -7.43 6.60 -7.41
C SER A 50 -8.31 7.42 -8.36
N ALA A 51 -7.68 8.12 -9.30
CA ALA A 51 -8.36 8.79 -10.40
C ALA A 51 -8.87 7.79 -11.47
N ALA A 52 -8.32 6.58 -11.49
CA ALA A 52 -8.68 5.51 -12.42
C ALA A 52 -8.92 4.19 -11.65
N PRO A 53 -10.06 4.06 -10.93
CA PRO A 53 -10.36 2.89 -10.09
C PRO A 53 -10.53 1.57 -10.87
N ASP A 54 -10.66 1.65 -12.19
CA ASP A 54 -10.75 0.51 -13.11
C ASP A 54 -9.42 0.16 -13.78
N SER A 55 -8.32 0.84 -13.43
CA SER A 55 -6.98 0.49 -13.90
C SER A 55 -6.50 -0.87 -13.37
N GLU A 56 -5.56 -1.52 -14.08
CA GLU A 56 -4.98 -2.80 -13.65
C GLU A 56 -4.40 -2.71 -12.23
N ASP A 57 -3.71 -1.62 -11.90
CA ASP A 57 -3.10 -1.43 -10.58
C ASP A 57 -4.16 -1.31 -9.48
N ALA A 58 -5.26 -0.59 -9.74
CA ALA A 58 -6.39 -0.47 -8.84
C ALA A 58 -7.12 -1.81 -8.63
N GLN A 59 -7.40 -2.54 -9.72
CA GLN A 59 -8.05 -3.84 -9.66
C GLN A 59 -7.18 -4.88 -8.95
N LEU A 60 -5.87 -4.89 -9.22
CA LEU A 60 -4.91 -5.78 -8.57
C LEU A 60 -4.86 -5.57 -7.06
N PHE A 61 -4.78 -4.31 -6.61
CA PHE A 61 -4.82 -3.98 -5.18
C PHE A 61 -6.13 -4.43 -4.53
N ARG A 62 -7.26 -4.12 -5.16
CA ARG A 62 -8.60 -4.48 -4.65
C ARG A 62 -8.72 -5.99 -4.49
N GLN A 63 -8.39 -6.74 -5.54
CA GLN A 63 -8.51 -8.19 -5.54
C GLN A 63 -7.60 -8.81 -4.48
N ALA A 64 -6.33 -8.38 -4.40
CA ALA A 64 -5.38 -8.86 -3.40
C ALA A 64 -5.88 -8.66 -1.97
N ALA A 65 -6.43 -7.47 -1.65
CA ALA A 65 -6.98 -7.17 -0.33
C ALA A 65 -8.27 -7.95 -0.03
N GLN A 66 -9.18 -8.05 -1.00
CA GLN A 66 -10.47 -8.74 -0.83
C GLN A 66 -10.30 -10.25 -0.63
N GLU A 67 -9.36 -10.87 -1.32
CA GLU A 67 -9.02 -12.30 -1.12
C GLU A 67 -8.50 -12.58 0.29
N LEU A 68 -7.81 -11.62 0.92
CA LEU A 68 -7.38 -11.69 2.32
C LEU A 68 -8.52 -11.37 3.32
N GLY A 69 -9.72 -11.03 2.84
CA GLY A 69 -10.91 -10.77 3.65
C GLY A 69 -11.19 -9.30 3.97
N ALA A 70 -10.39 -8.36 3.46
CA ALA A 70 -10.59 -6.94 3.71
C ALA A 70 -11.75 -6.37 2.87
N HIS A 71 -12.40 -5.33 3.40
CA HIS A 71 -13.35 -4.52 2.65
C HIS A 71 -12.63 -3.31 2.03
N VAL A 72 -12.64 -3.18 0.71
CA VAL A 72 -12.00 -2.05 0.00
C VAL A 72 -13.06 -1.04 -0.43
N ALA A 73 -12.96 0.20 0.05
CA ALA A 73 -13.80 1.31 -0.36
C ALA A 73 -13.06 2.21 -1.36
N LEU A 74 -13.74 2.56 -2.45
CA LEU A 74 -13.23 3.54 -3.40
C LEU A 74 -13.38 4.95 -2.81
N ILE A 75 -12.29 5.70 -2.85
CA ILE A 75 -12.23 7.11 -2.48
C ILE A 75 -11.98 7.85 -3.79
N PRO A 76 -12.90 8.69 -4.26
CA PRO A 76 -12.64 9.55 -5.41
C PRO A 76 -11.39 10.38 -5.11
N ALA A 77 -10.41 10.36 -6.03
CA ALA A 77 -9.28 11.29 -5.92
C ALA A 77 -9.84 12.71 -5.92
N ALA A 78 -9.47 13.53 -4.92
CA ALA A 78 -9.88 14.93 -4.92
C ALA A 78 -9.34 15.58 -6.20
N THR A 79 -10.23 16.12 -7.03
CA THR A 79 -9.91 16.81 -8.29
C THR A 79 -9.34 18.20 -8.06
N GLU A 80 -9.47 18.75 -6.85
CA GLU A 80 -8.97 20.07 -6.50
C GLU A 80 -7.57 19.97 -5.88
N PRO A 81 -6.65 20.87 -6.26
CA PRO A 81 -5.39 21.03 -5.54
C PRO A 81 -5.67 21.23 -4.05
N LEU A 82 -4.95 20.50 -3.20
CA LEU A 82 -4.79 20.81 -1.79
C LEU A 82 -3.96 22.11 -1.60
N GLU A 83 -4.03 23.03 -2.55
CA GLU A 83 -3.30 24.29 -2.63
C GLU A 83 -4.33 25.42 -2.70
N GLY A 84 -4.64 26.05 -1.58
CA GLY A 84 -5.58 27.17 -1.60
C GLY A 84 -5.89 27.82 -0.27
N ASP A 85 -6.04 27.06 0.82
CA ASP A 85 -6.27 27.65 2.14
C ASP A 85 -5.85 26.67 3.23
N ALA A 86 -5.04 27.17 4.18
CA ALA A 86 -4.65 26.54 5.44
C ALA A 86 -4.80 25.00 5.54
N ASP A 87 -3.81 24.28 4.99
CA ASP A 87 -3.44 22.89 5.28
C ASP A 87 -4.59 21.86 5.43
N PRO A 88 -5.21 21.42 4.32
CA PRO A 88 -6.23 20.36 4.33
C PRO A 88 -5.66 18.96 4.63
N LEU A 89 -4.34 18.76 4.50
CA LEU A 89 -3.67 17.46 4.64
C LEU A 89 -3.83 16.85 6.04
N PRO A 90 -3.61 17.57 7.16
CA PRO A 90 -3.83 17.03 8.49
C PRO A 90 -5.28 16.64 8.76
N GLY A 91 -6.24 17.41 8.24
CA GLY A 91 -7.67 17.12 8.37
C GLY A 91 -8.07 15.83 7.65
N VAL A 92 -7.63 15.71 6.40
CA VAL A 92 -7.83 14.50 5.57
C VAL A 92 -7.15 13.29 6.22
N GLY A 93 -5.88 13.42 6.63
CA GLY A 93 -5.14 12.33 7.28
C GLY A 93 -5.85 11.81 8.52
N ARG A 94 -6.32 12.71 9.41
CA ARG A 94 -7.08 12.33 10.62
C ARG A 94 -8.40 11.64 10.29
N LEU A 95 -9.10 12.08 9.24
CA LEU A 95 -10.34 11.45 8.80
C LEU A 95 -10.07 10.04 8.27
N LEU A 96 -9.06 9.87 7.41
CA LEU A 96 -8.66 8.57 6.86
C LEU A 96 -8.30 7.59 7.97
N GLY A 97 -7.47 8.01 8.94
CA GLY A 97 -7.09 7.20 10.10
C GLY A 97 -8.24 6.78 11.01
N ARG A 98 -9.39 7.46 10.96
CA ARG A 98 -10.60 7.08 11.70
C ARG A 98 -11.51 6.11 10.93
N LEU A 99 -11.44 6.13 9.61
CA LEU A 99 -12.35 5.38 8.74
C LEU A 99 -11.76 4.06 8.23
N TYR A 100 -10.44 3.99 8.12
CA TYR A 100 -9.73 2.90 7.47
C TYR A 100 -8.58 2.37 8.33
N ASP A 101 -8.24 1.10 8.14
CA ASP A 101 -7.05 0.46 8.67
C ASP A 101 -5.81 0.70 7.80
N ALA A 102 -6.00 0.98 6.50
CA ALA A 102 -4.95 1.40 5.56
C ALA A 102 -5.54 2.13 4.35
N VAL A 103 -4.73 2.93 3.65
CA VAL A 103 -5.14 3.60 2.40
C VAL A 103 -4.09 3.44 1.32
N GLU A 104 -4.53 3.10 0.12
CA GLU A 104 -3.76 3.12 -1.12
C GLU A 104 -3.99 4.44 -1.85
N CYS A 105 -2.92 5.19 -2.12
CA CYS A 105 -2.94 6.45 -2.85
C CYS A 105 -2.26 6.28 -4.21
N GLN A 106 -3.04 6.27 -5.29
CA GLN A 106 -2.51 6.18 -6.65
C GLN A 106 -2.42 7.57 -7.27
N GLY A 107 -1.26 7.90 -7.84
CA GLY A 107 -1.01 9.19 -8.49
C GLY A 107 -0.55 10.31 -7.56
N LEU A 108 -0.42 10.07 -6.25
CA LEU A 108 0.22 11.00 -5.32
C LEU A 108 1.72 10.77 -5.24
N SER A 109 2.47 11.85 -4.96
CA SER A 109 3.92 11.76 -4.74
C SER A 109 4.23 11.10 -3.39
N GLU A 110 5.40 10.48 -3.29
CA GLU A 110 5.87 9.84 -2.06
C GLU A 110 5.93 10.82 -0.88
N ALA A 111 6.30 12.09 -1.14
CA ALA A 111 6.31 13.14 -0.12
C ALA A 111 4.92 13.37 0.49
N VAL A 112 3.90 13.56 -0.36
CA VAL A 112 2.51 13.78 0.09
C VAL A 112 1.97 12.56 0.85
N VAL A 113 2.29 11.36 0.37
CA VAL A 113 1.89 10.11 1.05
C VAL A 113 2.56 9.98 2.42
N ASN A 114 3.84 10.35 2.54
CA ASN A 114 4.55 10.32 3.82
C ASN A 114 3.96 11.33 4.83
N ASP A 115 3.61 12.53 4.37
CA ASP A 115 2.95 13.55 5.21
C ASP A 115 1.57 13.07 5.67
N LEU A 116 0.78 12.48 4.76
CA LEU A 116 -0.51 11.86 5.10
C LEU A 116 -0.34 10.72 6.11
N ALA A 117 0.64 9.83 5.93
CA ALA A 117 0.90 8.72 6.82
C ALA A 117 1.28 9.19 8.24
N ALA A 118 2.09 10.25 8.33
CA ALA A 118 2.51 10.82 9.61
C ALA A 118 1.30 11.30 10.44
N VAL A 119 0.28 11.87 9.79
CA VAL A 119 -0.91 12.36 10.48
C VAL A 119 -2.00 11.28 10.65
N ALA A 120 -2.18 10.40 9.67
CA ALA A 120 -3.25 9.40 9.67
C ALA A 120 -3.03 8.26 10.67
N ARG A 121 -1.76 7.99 11.07
CA ARG A 121 -1.40 6.95 12.04
C ARG A 121 -1.83 5.53 11.61
N ILE A 122 -2.02 5.34 10.31
CA ILE A 122 -2.29 4.06 9.64
C ILE A 122 -1.34 3.94 8.43
N PRO A 123 -1.09 2.74 7.90
CA PRO A 123 -0.34 2.59 6.66
C PRO A 123 -1.02 3.34 5.49
N ILE A 124 -0.27 4.22 4.83
CA ILE A 124 -0.67 4.85 3.57
C ILE A 124 0.35 4.44 2.51
N TYR A 125 -0.11 3.85 1.42
CA TYR A 125 0.73 3.36 0.33
C TYR A 125 0.75 4.34 -0.85
N ALA A 126 1.89 4.47 -1.50
CA ALA A 126 2.06 5.27 -2.71
C ALA A 126 2.11 4.37 -3.95
N GLY A 127 0.95 4.02 -4.51
CA GLY A 127 0.87 3.18 -5.71
C GLY A 127 1.40 1.76 -5.50
N LEU A 128 1.01 1.04 -4.44
CA LEU A 128 1.58 -0.26 -4.03
C LEU A 128 1.66 -1.28 -5.17
N ALA A 129 0.57 -1.36 -5.95
CA ALA A 129 0.45 -2.26 -7.08
C ALA A 129 1.14 -1.72 -8.35
N GLY A 130 1.51 -0.44 -8.38
CA GLY A 130 1.97 0.26 -9.57
C GLY A 130 3.41 -0.01 -10.00
N HIS A 131 3.69 0.36 -11.25
CA HIS A 131 4.97 0.11 -11.93
C HIS A 131 6.17 0.83 -11.29
N GLY A 132 5.92 1.96 -10.62
CA GLY A 132 6.94 2.74 -9.90
C GLY A 132 7.27 2.19 -8.50
N HIS A 133 6.49 1.24 -7.99
CA HIS A 133 6.67 0.73 -6.64
C HIS A 133 7.70 -0.41 -6.58
N ALA A 134 8.37 -0.57 -5.45
CA ALA A 134 9.41 -1.60 -5.25
C ALA A 134 8.89 -3.03 -5.52
N ILE A 135 7.60 -3.28 -5.29
CA ILE A 135 6.94 -4.55 -5.60
C ILE A 135 7.07 -4.92 -7.07
N PHE A 136 6.96 -3.96 -7.99
CA PHE A 136 7.08 -4.25 -9.42
C PHE A 136 8.47 -4.76 -9.78
N ARG A 137 9.52 -4.12 -9.24
CA ARG A 137 10.92 -4.57 -9.38
C ARG A 137 11.11 -5.98 -8.81
N LEU A 138 10.60 -6.25 -7.61
CA LEU A 138 10.69 -7.58 -6.97
C LEU A 138 9.97 -8.65 -7.79
N ALA A 139 8.77 -8.35 -8.29
CA ALA A 139 8.00 -9.26 -9.13
C ALA A 139 8.78 -9.63 -10.40
N ARG A 140 9.46 -8.67 -11.03
CA ARG A 140 10.30 -8.93 -12.22
C ARG A 140 11.53 -9.78 -11.91
N ALA A 141 12.17 -9.54 -10.76
CA ALA A 141 13.35 -10.28 -10.34
C ALA A 141 13.03 -11.72 -9.87
N TRP A 142 11.81 -11.98 -9.43
CA TRP A 142 11.38 -13.30 -8.99
C TRP A 142 11.26 -14.28 -10.17
N GLN A 143 12.21 -15.20 -10.28
CA GLN A 143 12.25 -16.27 -11.28
C GLN A 143 11.27 -17.40 -10.91
N THR A 144 10.15 -17.49 -11.63
CA THR A 144 9.11 -18.53 -11.49
C THR A 144 8.31 -18.61 -12.80
N SER A 145 7.61 -19.72 -13.02
CA SER A 145 6.71 -19.90 -14.17
C SER A 145 5.41 -19.08 -14.07
N ALA A 146 5.13 -18.50 -12.90
CA ALA A 146 3.92 -17.70 -12.68
C ALA A 146 3.94 -16.40 -13.51
N PRO A 147 2.78 -15.99 -14.09
CA PRO A 147 2.65 -14.72 -14.79
C PRO A 147 3.06 -13.51 -13.93
N LEU A 148 3.53 -12.43 -14.54
CA LEU A 148 3.97 -11.22 -13.81
C LEU A 148 2.86 -10.63 -12.95
N ILE A 149 1.62 -10.60 -13.46
CA ILE A 149 0.46 -10.11 -12.72
C ILE A 149 0.23 -10.91 -11.43
N GLN A 150 0.38 -12.24 -11.49
CA GLN A 150 0.21 -13.11 -10.33
C GLN A 150 1.33 -12.92 -9.30
N ARG A 151 2.58 -12.74 -9.77
CA ARG A 151 3.72 -12.41 -8.88
C ARG A 151 3.48 -11.08 -8.14
N ARG A 152 3.01 -10.06 -8.86
CA ARG A 152 2.64 -8.76 -8.27
C ARG A 152 1.52 -8.94 -7.25
N HIS A 153 0.49 -9.71 -7.58
CA HIS A 153 -0.64 -10.02 -6.70
C HIS A 153 -0.18 -10.58 -5.35
N TRP A 154 0.64 -11.63 -5.35
CA TRP A 154 1.15 -12.22 -4.10
C TRP A 154 2.05 -11.28 -3.31
N LEU A 155 2.81 -10.40 -3.98
CA LEU A 155 3.63 -9.39 -3.31
C LEU A 155 2.79 -8.27 -2.69
N VAL A 156 1.69 -7.86 -3.33
CA VAL A 156 0.71 -6.95 -2.74
C VAL A 156 0.09 -7.59 -1.51
N GLN A 157 -0.38 -8.85 -1.60
CA GLN A 157 -0.91 -9.59 -0.46
C GLN A 157 0.12 -9.70 0.67
N ALA A 158 1.37 -10.07 0.34
CA ALA A 158 2.45 -10.17 1.32
C ALA A 158 2.72 -8.84 2.04
N THR A 159 2.60 -7.71 1.33
CA THR A 159 2.80 -6.38 1.91
C THR A 159 1.66 -6.02 2.84
N LEU A 160 0.41 -6.22 2.41
CA LEU A 160 -0.77 -6.01 3.26
C LEU A 160 -0.73 -6.85 4.54
N LEU A 161 -0.27 -8.10 4.43
CA LEU A 161 -0.05 -8.96 5.59
C LEU A 161 1.13 -8.54 6.45
N ALA A 162 2.14 -7.86 5.92
CA ALA A 162 3.25 -7.38 6.74
C ALA A 162 2.87 -6.14 7.55
N THR A 163 1.92 -5.34 7.07
CA THR A 163 1.54 -4.06 7.67
C THR A 163 0.26 -4.12 8.51
N LEU A 164 -0.64 -5.09 8.27
CA LEU A 164 -1.96 -5.15 8.90
C LEU A 164 -2.23 -6.40 9.74
N SER A 165 -1.28 -7.35 9.81
CA SER A 165 -1.40 -8.57 10.63
C SER A 165 -0.98 -8.35 12.07
#